data_AF-A0A954VD03-F1
#
_entry.id   AF-A0A954VD03-F1
#
_cell.length_a   1.000
_cell.length_b   1.000
_cell.length_c   1.000
_cell.angle_alpha   90.00
_cell.angle_beta   90.00
_cell.angle_gamma   90.00
#
_symmetry.space_group_name_H-M   'P 1'
#
loop_
_entity.id
_entity.type
_entity.pdbx_description
1 polymer ?
#
loop_
_entity_poly.entity_id
_entity_poly.type
_entity_poly.pdbx_seq_one_letter_code
_entity_poly.pdbx_strand_id
1 'polypeptide(L)'
;SSMALQVLLAVLLICVLSAYGVVGLWATKSQQHWFIRAMVAMGVLSPLLIADAYEPIVMLTGQLAIVAIGSRFSRRWRRLRVGAREGKPVDTRRGGWLRVSVADLLLTLAVFAAVLGVIVRLPELNVRAWVSMCWISIVSGLCILIADLASRRLIYFPLAMLSAALIATPLAWFDWFVPSLTSMAGWPPEDFPLLGNISLVKADRPLNIWFVICTGVTSTMFFFCALIRRCEAGRLAENGGTSNARRRARLGFGIAFVTISAFPIYVVWVLVRPVVPMNRTEGDVNAYPRIVALSKMIEKSEFADVEWVWDVADVSELSDALAGIHSELAELRAAVKERTTVPISRDENSLPMSTIMSLRSASRALAAQGRMEMLKGNVDEGCLVLLDAIRMGFSCRKGGFMVNGFVGIAITHEGCRELYEYRDKIDGAACEKAASELWELVEAADSYEAFAERDRLWVQLTGGWHGRLLQFLGESTGTRFVFTVDEEREQFLTEQAMMRLLAVELALRSYSHDHHCWPDELAELTPRYLPRVPVDPYADTMDGLRYARFGGDYVLYSVGANRRDDFGKPPDVDEGILSRRFVSGDFRLRECFESRE
;
A
#
# COMPACT_ATOMS: atom_id res chain seq x y z
N SER A 1 -5.04 -9.00 8.75
CA SER A 1 -4.99 -7.75 7.96
C SER A 1 -6.07 -7.70 6.86
N SER A 2 -6.20 -8.71 5.98
CA SER A 2 -7.11 -8.66 4.82
C SER A 2 -8.62 -8.50 5.13
N MET A 3 -9.12 -9.08 6.23
CA MET A 3 -10.56 -9.04 6.54
C MET A 3 -11.06 -7.64 6.93
N ALA A 4 -10.30 -6.89 7.73
CA ALA A 4 -10.69 -5.53 8.15
C ALA A 4 -10.80 -4.59 6.95
N LEU A 5 -9.85 -4.69 6.01
CA LEU A 5 -9.85 -3.97 4.74
C LEU A 5 -11.09 -4.28 3.89
N GLN A 6 -11.42 -5.56 3.73
CA GLN A 6 -12.62 -5.99 3.00
C GLN A 6 -13.92 -5.49 3.66
N VAL A 7 -14.01 -5.53 4.99
CA VAL A 7 -15.18 -5.02 5.72
C VAL A 7 -15.33 -3.51 5.52
N LEU A 8 -14.26 -2.73 5.69
CA LEU A 8 -14.30 -1.28 5.51
C LEU A 8 -14.69 -0.89 4.08
N LEU A 9 -14.11 -1.57 3.08
CA LEU A 9 -14.44 -1.38 1.68
C LEU A 9 -15.90 -1.73 1.38
N ALA A 10 -16.40 -2.85 1.91
CA ALA A 10 -17.80 -3.24 1.73
C ALA A 10 -18.74 -2.19 2.35
N VAL A 11 -18.44 -1.68 3.54
CA VAL A 11 -19.21 -0.60 4.18
C VAL A 11 -19.19 0.66 3.32
N LEU A 12 -18.03 1.05 2.77
CA LEU A 12 -17.91 2.21 1.89
C LEU A 12 -18.80 2.06 0.66
N LEU A 13 -18.69 0.93 -0.06
CA LEU A 13 -19.44 0.68 -1.28
C LEU A 13 -20.95 0.58 -1.02
N ILE A 14 -21.37 -0.06 0.08
CA ILE A 14 -22.78 -0.09 0.49
C ILE A 14 -23.31 1.34 0.71
N CYS A 15 -22.53 2.18 1.40
CA CYS A 15 -22.91 3.56 1.69
C CYS A 15 -23.00 4.40 0.41
N VAL A 16 -21.95 4.38 -0.42
CA VAL A 16 -21.88 5.11 -1.69
C VAL A 16 -23.04 4.71 -2.61
N LEU A 17 -23.14 3.42 -2.96
CA LEU A 17 -24.14 2.93 -3.92
C LEU A 17 -25.57 3.19 -3.44
N SER A 18 -25.83 3.08 -2.13
CA SER A 18 -27.15 3.34 -1.56
C SER A 18 -27.47 4.84 -1.51
N ALA A 19 -26.52 5.70 -1.11
CA ALA A 19 -26.74 7.15 -1.06
C ALA A 19 -27.08 7.70 -2.45
N TYR A 20 -26.30 7.32 -3.48
CA TYR A 20 -26.60 7.66 -4.87
C TYR A 20 -27.87 6.97 -5.39
N GLY A 21 -28.20 5.78 -4.89
CA GLY A 21 -29.47 5.11 -5.18
C GLY A 21 -30.71 5.88 -4.70
N VAL A 22 -30.65 6.45 -3.49
CA VAL A 22 -31.70 7.35 -2.97
C VAL A 22 -31.86 8.57 -3.88
N VAL A 23 -30.75 9.20 -4.28
CA VAL A 23 -30.73 10.35 -5.20
C VAL A 23 -31.35 9.97 -6.56
N GLY A 24 -30.99 8.82 -7.11
CA GLY A 24 -31.54 8.31 -8.38
C GLY A 24 -33.05 8.05 -8.31
N LEU A 25 -33.52 7.37 -7.26
CA LEU A 25 -34.96 7.17 -7.06
C LEU A 25 -35.70 8.50 -6.90
N TRP A 26 -35.13 9.46 -6.17
CA TRP A 26 -35.69 10.80 -6.04
C TRP A 26 -35.75 11.53 -7.38
N ALA A 27 -34.67 11.48 -8.17
CA ALA A 27 -34.57 12.15 -9.45
C ALA A 27 -35.65 11.67 -10.42
N THR A 28 -35.94 10.37 -10.43
CA THR A 28 -36.94 9.77 -11.33
C THR A 28 -38.39 10.06 -10.94
N LYS A 29 -38.69 10.55 -9.73
CA LYS A 29 -40.06 10.71 -9.22
C LYS A 29 -40.88 11.84 -9.88
N SER A 30 -40.26 12.88 -10.44
CA SER A 30 -40.99 13.97 -11.13
C SER A 30 -40.71 13.96 -12.62
N GLN A 31 -41.77 14.08 -13.43
CA GLN A 31 -41.65 14.27 -14.87
C GLN A 31 -41.56 15.75 -15.27
N GLN A 32 -42.13 16.66 -14.48
CA GLN A 32 -42.17 18.09 -14.80
C GLN A 32 -40.86 18.82 -14.47
N HIS A 33 -40.09 18.34 -13.50
CA HIS A 33 -38.83 18.96 -13.07
C HIS A 33 -37.63 18.03 -13.26
N TRP A 34 -37.66 17.21 -14.30
CA TRP A 34 -36.65 16.17 -14.52
C TRP A 34 -35.25 16.78 -14.67
N PHE A 35 -35.12 17.92 -15.35
CA PHE A 35 -33.83 18.59 -15.58
C PHE A 35 -33.19 19.09 -14.29
N ILE A 36 -33.93 19.84 -13.46
CA ILE A 36 -33.41 20.36 -12.18
C ILE A 36 -32.97 19.19 -11.28
N ARG A 37 -33.74 18.10 -11.27
CA ARG A 37 -33.40 16.92 -10.48
C ARG A 37 -32.17 16.18 -11.01
N ALA A 38 -32.01 16.10 -12.32
CA ALA A 38 -30.80 15.57 -12.95
C ALA A 38 -29.58 16.44 -12.62
N MET A 39 -29.71 17.77 -12.69
CA MET A 39 -28.66 18.71 -12.29
C MET A 39 -28.27 18.57 -10.83
N VAL A 40 -29.24 18.40 -9.92
CA VAL A 40 -28.95 18.13 -8.49
C VAL A 40 -28.22 16.79 -8.34
N ALA A 41 -28.64 15.73 -9.04
CA ALA A 41 -27.97 14.45 -8.99
C ALA A 41 -26.52 14.52 -9.51
N MET A 42 -26.27 15.27 -10.59
CA MET A 42 -24.92 15.54 -11.10
C MET A 42 -24.12 16.44 -10.14
N GLY A 43 -24.77 17.41 -9.50
CA GLY A 43 -24.15 18.26 -8.49
C GLY A 43 -23.64 17.47 -7.29
N VAL A 44 -24.35 16.41 -6.87
CA VAL A 44 -23.88 15.51 -5.80
C VAL A 44 -22.64 14.72 -6.23
N LEU A 45 -22.47 14.42 -7.53
CA LEU A 45 -21.27 13.77 -8.07
C LEU A 45 -20.09 14.74 -8.26
N SER A 46 -20.34 16.05 -8.34
CA SER A 46 -19.32 17.06 -8.67
C SER A 46 -18.09 17.08 -7.75
N PRO A 47 -18.16 16.76 -6.44
CA PRO A 47 -16.95 16.68 -5.61
C PRO A 47 -15.93 15.64 -6.09
N LEU A 48 -16.38 14.58 -6.77
CA LEU A 48 -15.48 13.57 -7.36
C LEU A 48 -14.67 14.15 -8.53
N LEU A 49 -15.18 15.19 -9.21
CA LEU A 49 -14.44 15.89 -10.27
C LEU A 49 -13.24 16.66 -9.70
N ILE A 50 -13.37 17.17 -8.47
CA ILE A 50 -12.29 17.89 -7.79
C ILE A 50 -11.18 16.91 -7.38
N ALA A 51 -11.54 15.66 -7.10
CA ALA A 51 -10.62 14.58 -6.80
C ALA A 51 -10.04 13.90 -8.05
N ASP A 52 -10.36 14.36 -9.26
CA ASP A 52 -10.04 13.68 -10.53
C ASP A 52 -10.53 12.21 -10.58
N ALA A 53 -11.61 11.90 -9.86
CA ALA A 53 -12.21 10.57 -9.76
C ALA A 53 -13.25 10.34 -10.86
N TYR A 54 -12.79 10.34 -12.12
CA TYR A 54 -13.65 10.25 -13.30
C TYR A 54 -14.34 8.87 -13.45
N GLU A 55 -13.67 7.77 -13.10
CA GLU A 55 -14.21 6.42 -13.22
C GLU A 55 -15.37 6.16 -12.24
N PRO A 56 -15.27 6.50 -10.93
CA PRO A 56 -16.42 6.47 -10.04
C PRO A 56 -17.61 7.30 -10.55
N ILE A 57 -17.38 8.45 -11.20
CA ILE A 57 -18.45 9.26 -11.80
C ILE A 57 -19.16 8.49 -12.91
N VAL A 58 -18.42 7.83 -13.80
CA VAL A 58 -18.99 7.00 -14.86
C VAL A 58 -19.80 5.84 -14.27
N MET A 59 -19.26 5.15 -13.26
CA MET A 59 -19.96 4.04 -12.58
C MET A 59 -21.30 4.50 -11.96
N LEU A 60 -21.27 5.60 -11.20
CA LEU A 60 -22.46 6.11 -10.51
C LEU A 60 -23.47 6.72 -11.49
N THR A 61 -23.01 7.36 -12.57
CA THR A 61 -23.88 7.85 -13.64
C THR A 61 -24.56 6.69 -14.37
N GLY A 62 -23.82 5.61 -14.65
CA GLY A 62 -24.36 4.36 -15.20
C GLY A 62 -25.44 3.76 -14.31
N GLN A 63 -25.18 3.65 -13.00
CA GLN A 63 -26.16 3.22 -12.00
C GLN A 63 -27.44 4.08 -12.04
N LEU A 64 -27.30 5.42 -12.05
CA LEU A 64 -28.43 6.35 -12.13
C LEU A 64 -29.25 6.15 -13.42
N ALA A 65 -28.59 5.89 -14.55
CA ALA A 65 -29.24 5.60 -15.82
C ALA A 65 -30.07 4.30 -15.76
N ILE A 66 -29.51 3.22 -15.18
CA ILE A 66 -30.23 1.95 -15.00
C ILE A 66 -31.46 2.14 -14.10
N VAL A 67 -31.33 2.85 -12.98
CA VAL A 67 -32.46 3.17 -12.10
C VAL A 67 -33.53 3.99 -12.84
N ALA A 68 -33.12 4.96 -13.66
CA ALA A 68 -34.04 5.79 -14.44
C ALA A 68 -34.80 4.99 -15.51
N ILE A 69 -34.10 4.16 -16.28
CA ILE A 69 -34.68 3.29 -17.30
C ILE A 69 -35.63 2.28 -16.65
N GLY A 70 -35.19 1.58 -15.61
CA GLY A 70 -36.00 0.60 -14.88
C GLY A 70 -37.25 1.21 -14.23
N SER A 71 -37.12 2.41 -13.65
CA SER A 71 -38.26 3.14 -13.07
C SER A 71 -39.29 3.54 -14.13
N ARG A 72 -38.86 4.03 -15.30
CA ARG A 72 -39.74 4.36 -16.42
C ARG A 72 -40.46 3.12 -16.95
N PHE A 73 -39.73 2.04 -17.14
CA PHE A 73 -40.27 0.75 -17.57
C PHE A 73 -41.33 0.23 -16.58
N SER A 74 -41.00 0.22 -15.28
CA SER A 74 -41.91 -0.21 -14.20
C SER A 74 -43.22 0.60 -14.14
N ARG A 75 -43.17 1.92 -14.41
CA ARG A 75 -44.38 2.77 -14.49
C ARG A 75 -45.22 2.48 -15.71
N ARG A 76 -44.59 2.26 -16.88
CA ARG A 76 -45.30 1.90 -18.11
C ARG A 76 -45.98 0.54 -17.97
N TRP A 77 -45.25 -0.45 -17.46
CA TRP A 77 -45.79 -1.80 -17.22
C TRP A 77 -47.00 -1.79 -16.28
N ARG A 78 -46.94 -0.98 -15.22
CA ARG A 78 -48.09 -0.78 -14.32
C ARG A 78 -49.29 -0.16 -15.03
N ARG A 79 -49.08 0.89 -15.84
CA ARG A 79 -50.16 1.50 -16.64
C ARG A 79 -50.81 0.50 -17.58
N LEU A 80 -50.02 -0.33 -18.25
CA LEU A 80 -50.52 -1.39 -19.13
C LEU A 80 -51.33 -2.45 -18.36
N ARG A 81 -50.84 -2.91 -17.20
CA ARG A 81 -51.57 -3.89 -16.36
C ARG A 81 -52.88 -3.33 -15.79
N VAL A 82 -52.91 -2.07 -15.36
CA VAL A 82 -54.13 -1.43 -14.85
C VAL A 82 -55.12 -1.22 -16.00
N GLY A 83 -54.66 -0.72 -17.16
CA GLY A 83 -55.50 -0.57 -18.35
C GLY A 83 -56.10 -1.89 -18.84
N ALA A 84 -55.31 -2.98 -18.83
CA ALA A 84 -55.79 -4.32 -19.17
C ALA A 84 -56.81 -4.88 -18.17
N ARG A 85 -56.71 -4.54 -16.88
CA ARG A 85 -57.69 -4.94 -15.85
C ARG A 85 -58.99 -4.13 -15.92
N GLU A 86 -58.92 -2.87 -16.35
CA GLU A 86 -60.08 -1.97 -16.44
C GLU A 86 -60.82 -2.05 -17.79
N GLY A 87 -60.41 -2.93 -18.72
CA GLY A 87 -61.05 -3.09 -20.02
C GLY A 87 -61.00 -1.85 -20.94
N LYS A 88 -60.18 -0.84 -20.59
CA LYS A 88 -60.04 0.39 -21.38
C LYS A 88 -59.12 0.13 -22.56
N PRO A 89 -59.47 0.54 -23.80
CA PRO A 89 -58.58 0.42 -24.94
C PRO A 89 -57.28 1.18 -24.62
N VAL A 90 -56.16 0.48 -24.79
CA VAL A 90 -54.83 1.08 -24.66
C VAL A 90 -54.72 2.13 -25.76
N ASP A 91 -54.84 3.41 -25.40
CA ASP A 91 -54.62 4.51 -26.34
C ASP A 91 -53.15 4.53 -26.76
N THR A 92 -52.84 3.78 -27.82
CA THR A 92 -51.51 3.71 -28.43
C THR A 92 -51.08 5.03 -29.06
N ARG A 93 -52.02 5.98 -29.26
CA ARG A 93 -51.75 7.27 -29.94
C ARG A 93 -51.12 8.34 -29.05
N ARG A 94 -51.20 8.21 -27.72
CA ARG A 94 -50.62 9.21 -26.77
C ARG A 94 -49.22 8.88 -26.23
N GLY A 95 -48.59 7.78 -26.67
CA GLY A 95 -47.40 7.23 -26.00
C GLY A 95 -46.22 6.87 -26.90
N GLY A 96 -45.94 7.62 -27.96
CA GLY A 96 -44.69 7.47 -28.70
C GLY A 96 -43.49 7.72 -27.78
N TRP A 97 -42.48 6.84 -27.80
CA TRP A 97 -41.26 6.92 -26.98
C TRP A 97 -40.48 8.24 -27.14
N LEU A 98 -40.82 9.07 -28.13
CA LEU A 98 -39.99 10.14 -28.68
C LEU A 98 -40.72 11.50 -28.85
N ARG A 99 -41.81 11.77 -28.13
CA ARG A 99 -42.31 13.17 -28.05
C ARG A 99 -41.44 13.96 -27.08
N VAL A 100 -40.26 14.35 -27.54
CA VAL A 100 -39.30 15.19 -26.81
C VAL A 100 -39.54 16.64 -27.24
N SER A 101 -39.77 17.54 -26.28
CA SER A 101 -39.85 18.97 -26.58
C SER A 101 -38.49 19.49 -27.07
N VAL A 102 -38.45 20.53 -27.90
CA VAL A 102 -37.20 21.22 -28.24
C VAL A 102 -36.48 21.71 -26.97
N ALA A 103 -37.25 22.15 -25.97
CA ALA A 103 -36.70 22.50 -24.66
C ALA A 103 -36.03 21.29 -23.98
N ASP A 104 -36.63 20.09 -24.06
CA ASP A 104 -36.04 18.88 -23.48
C ASP A 104 -34.77 18.46 -24.23
N LEU A 105 -34.72 18.64 -25.56
CA LEU A 105 -33.51 18.39 -26.37
C LEU A 105 -32.37 19.32 -25.97
N LEU A 106 -32.63 20.62 -25.82
CA LEU A 106 -31.62 21.60 -25.39
C LEU A 106 -31.12 21.32 -23.97
N LEU A 107 -32.02 20.96 -23.05
CA LEU A 107 -31.64 20.58 -21.69
C LEU A 107 -30.85 19.27 -21.64
N THR A 108 -31.17 18.32 -22.53
CA THR A 108 -30.40 17.07 -22.68
C THR A 108 -29.00 17.34 -23.22
N LEU A 109 -28.84 18.33 -24.11
CA LEU A 109 -27.53 18.74 -24.63
C LEU A 109 -26.62 19.26 -23.53
N ALA A 110 -27.14 20.01 -22.54
CA ALA A 110 -26.35 20.48 -21.40
C ALA A 110 -25.81 19.32 -20.54
N VAL A 111 -26.65 18.31 -20.28
CA VAL A 111 -26.24 17.08 -19.58
C VAL A 111 -25.21 16.31 -20.41
N PHE A 112 -25.42 16.20 -21.71
CA PHE A 112 -24.49 15.53 -22.64
C PHE A 112 -23.13 16.23 -22.67
N ALA A 113 -23.09 17.57 -22.72
CA ALA A 113 -21.86 18.34 -22.68
C ALA A 113 -21.07 18.10 -21.39
N ALA A 114 -21.75 18.05 -20.24
CA ALA A 114 -21.11 17.74 -18.96
C ALA A 114 -20.54 16.31 -18.94
N VAL A 115 -21.29 15.32 -19.46
CA VAL A 115 -20.80 13.93 -19.60
C VAL A 115 -19.61 13.87 -20.55
N LEU A 116 -19.65 14.59 -21.67
CA LEU A 116 -18.55 14.64 -22.63
C LEU A 116 -17.29 15.25 -21.99
N GLY A 117 -17.45 16.28 -21.15
CA GLY A 117 -16.36 16.85 -20.37
C GLY A 117 -15.69 15.84 -19.43
N VAL A 118 -16.46 14.93 -18.84
CA VAL A 118 -15.93 13.81 -18.03
C VAL A 118 -15.21 12.80 -18.93
N ILE A 119 -15.80 12.43 -20.07
CA ILE A 119 -15.23 11.46 -21.01
C ILE A 119 -13.87 11.94 -21.54
N VAL A 120 -13.74 13.23 -21.86
CA VAL A 120 -12.50 13.81 -22.38
C VAL A 120 -11.36 13.78 -21.35
N ARG A 121 -11.67 13.76 -20.06
CA ARG A 121 -10.68 13.70 -18.97
C ARG A 121 -10.51 12.30 -18.39
N LEU A 122 -11.25 11.31 -18.88
CA LEU A 122 -11.15 9.94 -18.43
C LEU A 122 -9.76 9.38 -18.82
N PRO A 123 -9.03 8.74 -17.90
CA PRO A 123 -7.78 8.08 -18.26
C PRO A 123 -8.03 6.95 -19.28
N GLU A 124 -6.96 6.52 -19.97
CA GLU A 124 -7.06 5.35 -20.85
C GLU A 124 -7.39 4.10 -20.04
N LEU A 125 -8.58 3.53 -20.27
CA LEU A 125 -9.06 2.36 -19.57
C LEU A 125 -8.95 1.12 -20.44
N ASN A 126 -8.34 0.07 -19.90
CA ASN A 126 -8.33 -1.24 -20.53
C ASN A 126 -9.69 -1.96 -20.44
N VAL A 127 -9.79 -3.08 -21.14
CA VAL A 127 -11.04 -3.87 -21.21
C VAL A 127 -11.52 -4.31 -19.82
N ARG A 128 -10.60 -4.66 -18.91
CA ARG A 128 -10.94 -5.13 -17.55
C ARG A 128 -11.57 -4.01 -16.70
N ALA A 129 -11.03 -2.80 -16.80
CA ALA A 129 -11.60 -1.63 -16.13
C ALA A 129 -13.01 -1.33 -16.65
N TRP A 130 -13.20 -1.32 -17.97
CA TRP A 130 -14.53 -1.15 -18.59
C TRP A 130 -15.54 -2.22 -18.17
N VAL A 131 -15.12 -3.48 -18.14
CA VAL A 131 -15.96 -4.61 -17.70
C VAL A 131 -16.40 -4.41 -16.25
N SER A 132 -15.48 -4.06 -15.36
CA SER A 132 -15.78 -3.79 -13.95
C SER A 132 -16.77 -2.63 -13.80
N MET A 133 -16.50 -1.51 -14.45
CA MET A 133 -17.37 -0.32 -14.41
C MET A 133 -18.78 -0.59 -14.91
N CYS A 134 -18.91 -1.33 -16.03
CA CYS A 134 -20.20 -1.70 -16.59
C CYS A 134 -20.99 -2.61 -15.64
N TRP A 135 -20.37 -3.67 -15.13
CA TRP A 135 -21.04 -4.60 -14.22
C TRP A 135 -21.44 -3.93 -12.89
N ILE A 136 -20.58 -3.08 -12.32
CA ILE A 136 -20.89 -2.34 -11.08
C ILE A 136 -22.12 -1.46 -11.31
N SER A 137 -22.15 -0.73 -12.43
CA SER A 137 -23.29 0.13 -12.81
C SER A 137 -24.60 -0.65 -12.94
N ILE A 138 -24.56 -1.78 -13.67
CA ILE A 138 -25.75 -2.60 -13.95
C ILE A 138 -26.27 -3.25 -12.66
N VAL A 139 -25.40 -3.96 -11.94
CA VAL A 139 -25.82 -4.75 -10.77
C VAL A 139 -26.27 -3.84 -9.63
N SER A 140 -25.56 -2.76 -9.34
CA SER A 140 -25.99 -1.80 -8.31
C SER A 140 -27.33 -1.15 -8.63
N GLY A 141 -27.57 -0.79 -9.90
CA GLY A 141 -28.85 -0.28 -10.37
C GLY A 141 -29.99 -1.30 -10.22
N LEU A 142 -29.73 -2.58 -10.53
CA LEU A 142 -30.69 -3.67 -10.35
C LEU A 142 -31.00 -3.93 -8.86
N CYS A 143 -30.00 -3.92 -7.97
CA CYS A 143 -30.20 -4.02 -6.52
C CYS A 143 -31.21 -2.97 -6.01
N ILE A 144 -31.09 -1.72 -6.47
CA ILE A 144 -32.00 -0.63 -6.10
C ILE A 144 -33.42 -0.86 -6.63
N LEU A 145 -33.55 -1.32 -7.88
CA LEU A 145 -34.86 -1.60 -8.48
C LEU A 145 -35.56 -2.79 -7.80
N ILE A 146 -34.81 -3.83 -7.44
CA ILE A 146 -35.30 -4.98 -6.65
C ILE A 146 -35.79 -4.50 -5.28
N ALA A 147 -35.00 -3.66 -4.60
CA ALA A 147 -35.35 -3.08 -3.31
C ALA A 147 -36.61 -2.19 -3.36
N ASP A 148 -36.73 -1.33 -4.37
CA ASP A 148 -37.96 -0.54 -4.57
C ASP A 148 -39.15 -1.48 -4.82
N LEU A 149 -39.02 -2.49 -5.67
CA LEU A 149 -40.12 -3.42 -5.95
C LEU A 149 -40.57 -4.18 -4.70
N ALA A 150 -39.62 -4.73 -3.94
CA ALA A 150 -39.87 -5.57 -2.78
C ALA A 150 -40.42 -4.79 -1.57
N SER A 151 -40.01 -3.54 -1.37
CA SER A 151 -40.41 -2.69 -0.23
C SER A 151 -41.92 -2.35 -0.15
N ARG A 152 -42.76 -3.00 -0.98
CA ARG A 152 -44.23 -2.87 -0.91
C ARG A 152 -44.81 -3.71 0.21
N ARG A 153 -44.19 -4.86 0.50
CA ARG A 153 -44.58 -5.78 1.56
C ARG A 153 -43.35 -6.40 2.18
N LEU A 154 -43.31 -6.45 3.52
CA LEU A 154 -42.18 -6.99 4.26
C LEU A 154 -41.85 -8.44 3.87
N ILE A 155 -42.87 -9.23 3.51
CA ILE A 155 -42.73 -10.63 3.08
C ILE A 155 -41.83 -10.83 1.85
N TYR A 156 -41.62 -9.80 1.02
CA TYR A 156 -40.75 -9.89 -0.15
C TYR A 156 -39.26 -9.63 0.16
N PHE A 157 -38.92 -9.28 1.40
CA PHE A 157 -37.54 -8.99 1.80
C PHE A 157 -36.58 -10.18 1.59
N PRO A 158 -36.90 -11.43 2.01
CA PRO A 158 -36.00 -12.56 1.78
C PRO A 158 -35.76 -12.84 0.29
N LEU A 159 -36.82 -12.72 -0.53
CA LEU A 159 -36.72 -12.88 -1.98
C LEU A 159 -35.84 -11.81 -2.62
N ALA A 160 -35.90 -10.57 -2.11
CA ALA A 160 -35.02 -9.49 -2.55
C ALA A 160 -33.56 -9.78 -2.23
N MET A 161 -33.26 -10.32 -1.04
CA MET A 161 -31.91 -10.71 -0.64
C MET A 161 -31.37 -11.85 -1.52
N LEU A 162 -32.18 -12.88 -1.77
CA LEU A 162 -31.79 -13.98 -2.68
C LEU A 162 -31.56 -13.47 -4.11
N SER A 163 -32.42 -12.58 -4.60
CA SER A 163 -32.25 -11.98 -5.93
C SER A 163 -30.97 -11.15 -6.01
N ALA A 164 -30.67 -10.36 -4.97
CA ALA A 164 -29.45 -9.56 -4.86
C ALA A 164 -28.19 -10.43 -4.85
N ALA A 165 -28.21 -11.55 -4.11
CA ALA A 165 -27.11 -12.50 -4.11
C ALA A 165 -26.90 -13.13 -5.50
N LEU A 166 -27.98 -13.50 -6.20
CA LEU A 166 -27.89 -14.09 -7.54
C LEU A 166 -27.28 -13.11 -8.56
N ILE A 167 -27.70 -11.85 -8.56
CA ILE A 167 -27.18 -10.83 -9.49
C ILE A 167 -25.77 -10.34 -9.12
N ALA A 168 -25.27 -10.65 -7.92
CA ALA A 168 -23.89 -10.37 -7.53
C ALA A 168 -22.87 -11.30 -8.22
N THR A 169 -23.31 -12.44 -8.76
CA THR A 169 -22.45 -13.47 -9.36
C THR A 169 -21.53 -12.92 -10.47
N PRO A 170 -21.98 -12.12 -11.44
CA PRO A 170 -21.09 -11.56 -12.46
C PRO A 170 -20.00 -10.66 -11.86
N LEU A 171 -20.32 -9.87 -10.83
CA LEU A 171 -19.32 -9.04 -10.15
C LEU A 171 -18.28 -9.88 -9.42
N ALA A 172 -18.69 -10.97 -8.75
CA ALA A 172 -17.74 -11.86 -8.09
C ALA A 172 -16.71 -12.48 -9.06
N TRP A 173 -17.05 -12.67 -10.33
CA TRP A 173 -16.16 -13.26 -11.34
C TRP A 173 -15.41 -12.27 -12.24
N PHE A 174 -16.02 -11.13 -12.56
CA PHE A 174 -15.52 -10.21 -13.58
C PHE A 174 -15.03 -8.87 -13.03
N ASP A 175 -15.30 -8.56 -11.77
CA ASP A 175 -14.82 -7.32 -11.16
C ASP A 175 -13.31 -7.37 -10.87
N TRP A 176 -12.62 -6.31 -11.28
CA TRP A 176 -11.24 -6.03 -10.93
C TRP A 176 -11.09 -4.79 -10.05
N PHE A 177 -12.17 -4.03 -9.82
CA PHE A 177 -12.13 -2.85 -8.97
C PHE A 177 -11.85 -3.23 -7.51
N VAL A 178 -12.60 -4.18 -6.95
CA VAL A 178 -12.37 -4.61 -5.57
C VAL A 178 -10.98 -5.26 -5.42
N PRO A 179 -10.56 -6.19 -6.30
CA PRO A 179 -9.18 -6.69 -6.29
C PRO A 179 -8.13 -5.56 -6.32
N SER A 180 -8.31 -4.52 -7.14
CA SER A 180 -7.36 -3.40 -7.18
C SER A 180 -7.20 -2.69 -5.83
N LEU A 181 -8.23 -2.70 -4.98
CA LEU A 181 -8.20 -2.08 -3.64
C LEU A 181 -7.83 -3.07 -2.53
N THR A 182 -8.12 -4.36 -2.68
CA THR A 182 -7.89 -5.37 -1.62
C THR A 182 -6.58 -6.12 -1.78
N SER A 183 -6.15 -6.36 -3.03
CA SER A 183 -4.84 -6.93 -3.35
C SER A 183 -3.88 -5.86 -3.86
N MET A 184 -4.26 -4.58 -3.75
CA MET A 184 -3.43 -3.42 -4.07
C MET A 184 -2.81 -3.46 -5.48
N ALA A 185 -3.50 -4.10 -6.43
CA ALA A 185 -3.14 -4.03 -7.83
C ALA A 185 -3.48 -2.63 -8.35
N GLY A 186 -2.59 -2.02 -9.13
CA GLY A 186 -2.84 -0.69 -9.72
C GLY A 186 -4.19 -0.62 -10.45
N TRP A 187 -4.70 0.60 -10.62
CA TRP A 187 -5.93 0.87 -11.36
C TRP A 187 -5.68 1.86 -12.50
N PRO A 188 -6.04 1.53 -13.75
CA PRO A 188 -6.67 0.28 -14.21
C PRO A 188 -5.71 -0.92 -14.07
N PRO A 189 -6.25 -2.15 -13.90
CA PRO A 189 -5.42 -3.34 -13.64
C PRO A 189 -4.59 -3.69 -14.88
N GLU A 190 -3.26 -3.58 -14.81
CA GLU A 190 -2.38 -3.88 -15.94
C GLU A 190 -2.53 -5.32 -16.47
N ASP A 191 -2.33 -5.51 -17.77
CA ASP A 191 -2.14 -6.84 -18.37
C ASP A 191 -0.72 -7.31 -18.08
N PHE A 192 -0.44 -7.73 -16.83
CA PHE A 192 0.89 -8.11 -16.37
C PHE A 192 1.68 -9.04 -17.32
N PRO A 193 2.93 -8.66 -17.67
CA PRO A 193 4.01 -9.63 -17.82
C PRO A 193 5.22 -9.30 -16.92
N LEU A 194 5.17 -8.26 -16.06
CA LEU A 194 6.37 -7.70 -15.42
C LEU A 194 6.60 -8.00 -13.93
N LEU A 195 5.62 -8.58 -13.22
CA LEU A 195 5.83 -9.22 -11.90
C LEU A 195 6.04 -10.73 -12.05
N GLY A 196 6.87 -11.12 -13.02
CA GLY A 196 7.06 -12.50 -13.45
C GLY A 196 7.62 -13.47 -12.42
N ASN A 197 7.87 -13.07 -11.16
CA ASN A 197 8.36 -13.95 -10.09
C ASN A 197 8.02 -13.47 -8.67
N ILE A 198 6.91 -12.76 -8.46
CA ILE A 198 6.29 -12.67 -7.12
C ILE A 198 4.98 -13.42 -7.15
N SER A 199 5.09 -14.75 -7.14
CA SER A 199 4.03 -15.74 -6.97
C SER A 199 3.37 -15.69 -5.57
N LEU A 200 3.54 -14.60 -4.82
CA LEU A 200 3.22 -14.53 -3.38
C LEU A 200 1.90 -13.83 -3.05
N VAL A 201 1.28 -13.15 -4.01
CA VAL A 201 -0.12 -12.79 -3.89
C VAL A 201 -0.86 -13.54 -4.98
N LYS A 202 -1.19 -14.80 -4.70
CA LYS A 202 -2.45 -15.35 -5.24
C LYS A 202 -3.46 -14.27 -4.88
N ALA A 203 -3.93 -13.51 -5.88
CA ALA A 203 -5.01 -12.57 -5.65
C ALA A 203 -6.19 -13.43 -5.27
N ASP A 204 -6.32 -13.72 -3.97
CA ASP A 204 -7.48 -14.34 -3.37
C ASP A 204 -8.59 -13.38 -3.69
N ARG A 205 -9.24 -13.60 -4.84
CA ARG A 205 -10.43 -12.85 -5.21
C ARG A 205 -11.37 -13.11 -4.06
N PRO A 206 -11.73 -12.08 -3.26
CA PRO A 206 -12.72 -12.27 -2.23
C PRO A 206 -14.06 -12.43 -2.94
N LEU A 207 -14.30 -13.60 -3.52
CA LEU A 207 -15.45 -13.97 -4.35
C LEU A 207 -16.75 -13.66 -3.60
N ASN A 208 -16.71 -13.65 -2.28
CA ASN A 208 -17.80 -13.38 -1.36
C ASN A 208 -18.11 -11.88 -1.13
N ILE A 209 -17.20 -10.93 -1.39
CA ILE A 209 -17.42 -9.52 -0.97
C ILE A 209 -18.59 -8.86 -1.70
N TRP A 210 -18.78 -9.15 -3.00
CA TRP A 210 -19.87 -8.60 -3.78
C TRP A 210 -21.24 -9.13 -3.36
N PHE A 211 -21.31 -10.34 -2.80
CA PHE A 211 -22.55 -10.84 -2.20
C PHE A 211 -22.93 -10.02 -0.97
N VAL A 212 -21.96 -9.64 -0.13
CA VAL A 212 -22.17 -8.76 1.02
C VAL A 212 -22.58 -7.36 0.57
N ILE A 213 -21.87 -6.78 -0.42
CA ILE A 213 -22.17 -5.44 -0.93
C ILE A 213 -23.57 -5.39 -1.55
N CYS A 214 -23.92 -6.32 -2.45
CA CYS A 214 -25.20 -6.30 -3.15
C CYS A 214 -26.39 -6.54 -2.21
N THR A 215 -26.26 -7.48 -1.26
CA THR A 215 -27.30 -7.71 -0.24
C THR A 215 -27.40 -6.52 0.72
N GLY A 216 -26.28 -5.93 1.12
CA GLY A 216 -26.22 -4.73 1.95
C GLY A 216 -26.89 -3.51 1.29
N VAL A 217 -26.59 -3.23 0.02
CA VAL A 217 -27.24 -2.17 -0.77
C VAL A 217 -28.74 -2.43 -0.89
N THR A 218 -29.13 -3.65 -1.25
CA THR A 218 -30.56 -4.00 -1.40
C THR A 218 -31.31 -3.87 -0.09
N SER A 219 -30.71 -4.30 1.03
CA SER A 219 -31.31 -4.26 2.37
C SER A 219 -31.52 -2.82 2.82
N THR A 220 -30.45 -2.02 2.73
CA THR A 220 -30.47 -0.59 3.01
C THR A 220 -31.54 0.11 2.17
N MET A 221 -31.56 -0.15 0.87
CA MET A 221 -32.51 0.48 -0.03
C MET A 221 -33.96 0.05 0.18
N PHE A 222 -34.17 -1.19 0.62
CA PHE A 222 -35.49 -1.69 0.95
C PHE A 222 -36.12 -0.87 2.10
N PHE A 223 -35.36 -0.63 3.16
CA PHE A 223 -35.82 0.16 4.31
C PHE A 223 -36.02 1.64 3.94
N PHE A 224 -35.13 2.24 3.15
CA PHE A 224 -35.32 3.59 2.63
C PHE A 224 -36.60 3.70 1.79
N CYS A 225 -36.84 2.77 0.86
CA CYS A 225 -38.04 2.78 0.04
C CYS A 225 -39.32 2.57 0.88
N ALA A 226 -39.26 1.73 1.92
CA ALA A 226 -40.37 1.54 2.86
C ALA A 226 -40.67 2.82 3.66
N LEU A 227 -39.64 3.53 4.14
CA LEU A 227 -39.77 4.82 4.84
C LEU A 227 -40.36 5.90 3.91
N ILE A 228 -39.87 5.99 2.68
CA ILE A 228 -40.39 6.90 1.65
C ILE A 228 -41.88 6.64 1.41
N ARG A 229 -42.28 5.37 1.28
CA ARG A 229 -43.70 5.00 1.05
C ARG A 229 -44.58 5.31 2.24
N ARG A 230 -44.10 5.13 3.48
CA ARG A 230 -44.82 5.57 4.69
C ARG A 230 -45.01 7.09 4.72
N CYS A 231 -44.02 7.87 4.24
CA CYS A 231 -44.16 9.32 4.09
C CYS A 231 -45.24 9.71 3.06
N GLU A 232 -45.36 8.93 1.97
CA GLU A 232 -46.30 9.16 0.86
C GLU A 232 -47.73 8.67 1.14
N ALA A 233 -47.91 7.51 1.79
CA ALA A 233 -49.22 6.89 2.05
C ALA A 233 -50.16 7.81 2.86
N GLY A 234 -49.62 8.62 3.77
CA GLY A 234 -50.41 9.61 4.51
C GLY A 234 -50.89 10.81 3.68
N ARG A 235 -50.53 10.96 2.40
CA ARG A 235 -51.07 12.04 1.52
C ARG A 235 -52.48 11.71 1.01
N LEU A 236 -52.89 10.45 1.04
CA LEU A 236 -54.18 9.98 0.52
C LEU A 236 -55.23 9.75 1.62
N ALA A 237 -54.83 9.77 2.90
CA ALA A 237 -55.76 9.64 4.02
C ALA A 237 -56.16 11.03 4.52
N GLU A 238 -57.32 11.52 4.09
CA GLU A 238 -57.86 12.86 4.41
C GLU A 238 -58.26 13.08 5.88
N ASN A 239 -58.19 12.06 6.76
CA ASN A 239 -58.68 12.17 8.13
C ASN A 239 -57.56 12.29 9.18
N GLY A 240 -57.26 13.52 9.59
CA GLY A 240 -56.94 14.01 10.95
C GLY A 240 -55.88 13.37 11.88
N GLY A 241 -55.51 12.09 11.75
CA GLY A 241 -54.79 11.35 12.80
C GLY A 241 -53.29 11.10 12.59
N THR A 242 -52.68 11.53 11.48
CA THR A 242 -51.39 10.96 11.00
C THR A 242 -50.19 11.92 10.99
N SER A 243 -50.32 13.14 11.53
CA SER A 243 -49.23 14.17 11.50
C SER A 243 -47.94 13.71 12.18
N ASN A 244 -48.04 13.12 13.39
CA ASN A 244 -46.87 12.68 14.16
C ASN A 244 -46.15 11.47 13.55
N ALA A 245 -46.89 10.53 12.94
CA ALA A 245 -46.29 9.38 12.25
C ALA A 245 -45.50 9.84 11.01
N ARG A 246 -46.01 10.81 10.27
CA ARG A 246 -45.32 11.42 9.12
C ARG A 246 -44.07 12.19 9.55
N ARG A 247 -44.14 12.99 10.61
CA ARG A 247 -42.98 13.73 11.13
C ARG A 247 -41.87 12.76 11.55
N ARG A 248 -42.22 11.67 12.26
CA ARG A 248 -41.27 10.61 12.63
C ARG A 248 -40.67 9.90 11.41
N ALA A 249 -41.46 9.59 10.39
CA ALA A 249 -40.96 8.94 9.18
C ALA A 249 -40.01 9.84 8.37
N ARG A 250 -40.30 11.15 8.27
CA ARG A 250 -39.41 12.12 7.62
C ARG A 250 -38.12 12.34 8.39
N LEU A 251 -38.22 12.46 9.71
CA LEU A 251 -37.05 12.57 10.59
C LEU A 251 -36.17 11.31 10.49
N GLY A 252 -36.77 10.13 10.55
CA GLY A 252 -36.06 8.85 10.40
C GLY A 252 -35.40 8.71 9.03
N PHE A 253 -36.07 9.12 7.94
CA PHE A 253 -35.46 9.18 6.61
C PHE A 253 -34.27 10.15 6.56
N GLY A 254 -34.42 11.35 7.12
CA GLY A 254 -33.36 12.36 7.16
C GLY A 254 -32.14 11.88 7.93
N ILE A 255 -32.33 11.32 9.13
CA ILE A 255 -31.27 10.74 9.95
C ILE A 255 -30.58 9.62 9.18
N ALA A 256 -31.33 8.65 8.66
CA ALA A 256 -30.75 7.54 7.90
C ALA A 256 -29.96 8.02 6.68
N PHE A 257 -30.47 9.02 5.95
CA PHE A 257 -29.79 9.57 4.78
C PHE A 257 -28.49 10.30 5.16
N VAL A 258 -28.47 11.04 6.27
CA VAL A 258 -27.25 11.67 6.78
C VAL A 258 -26.24 10.60 7.21
N THR A 259 -26.68 9.59 7.97
CA THR A 259 -25.81 8.51 8.43
C THR A 259 -25.13 7.77 7.28
N ILE A 260 -25.88 7.42 6.23
CA ILE A 260 -25.31 6.70 5.08
C ILE A 260 -24.44 7.59 4.19
N SER A 261 -24.68 8.90 4.17
CA SER A 261 -23.91 9.84 3.35
C SER A 261 -22.65 10.32 4.06
N ALA A 262 -22.59 10.25 5.40
CA ALA A 262 -21.48 10.76 6.19
C ALA A 262 -20.14 10.11 5.80
N PHE A 263 -20.11 8.78 5.66
CA PHE A 263 -18.87 8.07 5.33
C PHE A 263 -18.38 8.36 3.90
N PRO A 264 -19.22 8.28 2.84
CA PRO A 264 -18.84 8.74 1.50
C PRO A 264 -18.36 10.20 1.43
N ILE A 265 -19.02 11.12 2.14
CA ILE A 265 -18.62 12.53 2.20
C ILE A 265 -17.23 12.67 2.83
N TYR A 266 -16.97 11.94 3.92
CA TYR A 266 -15.67 11.92 4.57
C TYR A 266 -14.57 11.39 3.63
N VAL A 267 -14.83 10.30 2.91
CA VAL A 267 -13.88 9.75 1.94
C VAL A 267 -13.59 10.75 0.82
N VAL A 268 -14.62 11.37 0.24
CA VAL A 268 -14.42 12.43 -0.77
C VAL A 268 -13.58 13.58 -0.23
N TRP A 269 -13.81 13.99 1.03
CA TRP A 269 -13.01 15.02 1.66
C TRP A 269 -11.53 14.61 1.79
N VAL A 270 -11.23 13.34 2.13
CA VAL A 270 -9.87 12.79 2.12
C VAL A 270 -9.26 12.85 0.72
N LEU A 271 -10.00 12.46 -0.31
CA LEU A 271 -9.51 12.45 -1.70
C LEU A 271 -9.18 13.85 -2.23
N VAL A 272 -9.90 14.89 -1.80
CA VAL A 272 -9.74 16.28 -2.27
C VAL A 272 -8.67 17.05 -1.49
N ARG A 273 -8.14 16.50 -0.37
CA ARG A 273 -7.15 17.22 0.43
C ARG A 273 -5.90 17.58 -0.41
N PRO A 274 -5.40 18.82 -0.30
CA PRO A 274 -4.17 19.22 -0.99
C PRO A 274 -2.98 18.46 -0.40
N VAL A 275 -2.07 18.06 -1.28
CA VAL A 275 -0.87 17.30 -0.92
C VAL A 275 0.30 18.26 -0.82
N VAL A 276 1.12 18.10 0.22
CA VAL A 276 2.35 18.88 0.37
C VAL A 276 3.32 18.47 -0.75
N PRO A 277 3.86 19.42 -1.53
CA PRO A 277 4.83 19.07 -2.56
C PRO A 277 6.06 18.38 -1.95
N MET A 278 6.50 17.27 -2.53
CA MET A 278 7.83 16.74 -2.21
C MET A 278 8.89 17.71 -2.70
N ASN A 279 9.78 18.13 -1.80
CA ASN A 279 10.95 18.94 -2.17
C ASN A 279 11.90 18.10 -3.02
N ARG A 280 12.25 18.61 -4.20
CA ARG A 280 13.26 18.00 -5.06
C ARG A 280 14.64 18.32 -4.50
N THR A 281 15.47 17.30 -4.29
CA THR A 281 16.92 17.49 -4.11
C THR A 281 17.57 17.60 -5.49
N GLU A 282 17.25 18.64 -6.26
CA GLU A 282 17.97 18.98 -7.49
C GLU A 282 19.06 19.99 -7.17
N GLY A 283 20.32 19.64 -7.43
CA GLY A 283 21.43 20.61 -7.46
C GLY A 283 22.72 20.24 -6.72
N ASP A 284 22.73 19.19 -5.90
CA ASP A 284 23.95 18.76 -5.21
C ASP A 284 24.75 17.72 -6.04
N VAL A 285 26.09 17.78 -5.95
CA VAL A 285 26.97 16.70 -6.44
C VAL A 285 26.53 15.40 -5.78
N ASN A 286 26.06 14.45 -6.60
CA ASN A 286 25.44 13.21 -6.15
C ASN A 286 26.07 12.02 -6.87
N ALA A 287 26.72 11.14 -6.11
CA ALA A 287 27.38 9.96 -6.67
C ALA A 287 26.41 8.80 -7.01
N TYR A 288 25.14 8.86 -6.59
CA TYR A 288 24.18 7.76 -6.78
C TYR A 288 24.02 7.31 -8.25
N PRO A 289 23.86 8.21 -9.25
CA PRO A 289 23.76 7.78 -10.65
C PRO A 289 25.00 7.04 -11.15
N ARG A 290 26.20 7.43 -10.66
CA ARG A 290 27.45 6.76 -11.00
C ARG A 290 27.54 5.38 -10.35
N ILE A 291 27.13 5.24 -9.08
CA ILE A 291 27.02 3.95 -8.39
C ILE A 291 26.10 3.00 -9.18
N VAL A 292 24.93 3.47 -9.62
CA VAL A 292 24.00 2.67 -10.42
C VAL A 292 24.60 2.28 -11.78
N ALA A 293 25.32 3.20 -12.45
CA ALA A 293 25.97 2.91 -13.73
C ALA A 293 27.06 1.83 -13.58
N LEU A 294 27.94 1.95 -12.59
CA LEU A 294 28.97 0.95 -12.26
C LEU A 294 28.35 -0.40 -11.92
N SER A 295 27.28 -0.39 -11.13
CA SER A 295 26.57 -1.61 -10.75
C SER A 295 25.99 -2.35 -11.96
N LYS A 296 25.47 -1.62 -12.96
CA LYS A 296 24.98 -2.19 -14.23
C LYS A 296 26.09 -2.77 -15.09
N MET A 297 27.30 -2.22 -15.01
CA MET A 297 28.46 -2.78 -15.72
C MET A 297 28.91 -4.09 -15.06
N ILE A 298 28.97 -4.13 -13.73
CA ILE A 298 29.28 -5.34 -12.96
C ILE A 298 28.23 -6.44 -13.23
N GLU A 299 26.93 -6.11 -13.23
CA GLU A 299 25.86 -7.07 -13.54
C GLU A 299 25.97 -7.68 -14.95
N LYS A 300 26.57 -6.98 -15.91
CA LYS A 300 26.75 -7.47 -17.29
C LYS A 300 28.08 -8.20 -17.50
N SER A 301 28.90 -8.32 -16.47
CA SER A 301 30.19 -8.99 -16.54
C SER A 301 30.04 -10.48 -16.22
N GLU A 302 31.08 -11.26 -16.55
CA GLU A 302 31.14 -12.69 -16.25
C GLU A 302 30.98 -13.00 -14.75
N PHE A 303 31.29 -12.04 -13.86
CA PHE A 303 31.07 -12.19 -12.42
C PHE A 303 29.60 -12.51 -12.07
N ALA A 304 28.66 -11.89 -12.79
CA ALA A 304 27.23 -12.00 -12.50
C ALA A 304 26.53 -13.17 -13.22
N ASP A 305 27.15 -13.71 -14.28
CA ASP A 305 26.59 -14.79 -15.11
C ASP A 305 26.77 -16.18 -14.51
N VAL A 306 27.60 -16.32 -13.46
CA VAL A 306 27.93 -17.60 -12.86
C VAL A 306 27.06 -17.83 -11.61
N GLU A 307 26.42 -19.00 -11.53
CA GLU A 307 25.70 -19.47 -10.35
C GLU A 307 26.71 -20.03 -9.32
N TRP A 308 27.63 -19.18 -8.85
CA TRP A 308 28.64 -19.54 -7.85
C TRP A 308 28.42 -18.78 -6.54
N VAL A 309 28.80 -19.46 -5.46
CA VAL A 309 28.60 -19.03 -4.08
C VAL A 309 29.90 -18.40 -3.61
N TRP A 310 30.05 -17.09 -3.84
CA TRP A 310 31.29 -16.37 -3.55
C TRP A 310 31.72 -16.45 -2.07
N ASP A 311 30.78 -16.72 -1.16
CA ASP A 311 31.02 -16.88 0.28
C ASP A 311 31.62 -18.24 0.67
N VAL A 312 31.77 -19.18 -0.26
CA VAL A 312 32.55 -20.43 -0.04
C VAL A 312 33.77 -20.56 -0.95
N ALA A 313 33.95 -19.62 -1.89
CA ALA A 313 35.02 -19.66 -2.87
C ALA A 313 36.40 -19.39 -2.27
N ASP A 314 37.42 -19.96 -2.90
CA ASP A 314 38.82 -19.77 -2.52
C ASP A 314 39.44 -18.49 -3.13
N VAL A 315 40.69 -18.20 -2.77
CA VAL A 315 41.39 -16.99 -3.24
C VAL A 315 41.59 -16.99 -4.77
N SER A 316 41.83 -18.16 -5.39
CA SER A 316 42.04 -18.26 -6.84
C SER A 316 40.74 -17.98 -7.57
N GLU A 317 39.66 -18.62 -7.15
CA GLU A 317 38.32 -18.46 -7.73
C GLU A 317 37.83 -17.00 -7.61
N LEU A 318 37.99 -16.39 -6.43
CA LEU A 318 37.67 -14.98 -6.21
C LEU A 318 38.52 -14.05 -7.09
N SER A 319 39.83 -14.33 -7.18
CA SER A 319 40.75 -13.51 -7.98
C SER A 319 40.42 -13.56 -9.47
N ASP A 320 40.12 -14.75 -10.00
CA ASP A 320 39.76 -14.94 -11.40
C ASP A 320 38.42 -14.25 -11.73
N ALA A 321 37.42 -14.42 -10.86
CA ALA A 321 36.10 -13.80 -11.06
C ALA A 321 36.13 -12.26 -10.98
N LEU A 322 36.99 -11.69 -10.13
CA LEU A 322 37.10 -10.24 -9.95
C LEU A 322 38.02 -9.56 -10.97
N ALA A 323 38.85 -10.32 -11.69
CA ALA A 323 39.84 -9.77 -12.62
C ALA A 323 39.19 -8.91 -13.73
N GLY A 324 38.03 -9.33 -14.22
CA GLY A 324 37.29 -8.63 -15.29
C GLY A 324 36.58 -7.35 -14.86
N ILE A 325 36.47 -7.07 -13.55
CA ILE A 325 35.73 -5.91 -13.00
C ILE A 325 36.55 -5.06 -12.03
N HIS A 326 37.88 -5.24 -12.02
CA HIS A 326 38.76 -4.57 -11.06
C HIS A 326 38.68 -3.04 -11.13
N SER A 327 38.62 -2.47 -12.34
CA SER A 327 38.51 -1.02 -12.54
C SER A 327 37.19 -0.46 -12.03
N GLU A 328 36.10 -1.14 -12.34
CA GLU A 328 34.72 -0.78 -11.98
C GLU A 328 34.55 -0.85 -10.47
N LEU A 329 35.13 -1.86 -9.82
CA LEU A 329 35.14 -1.97 -8.36
C LEU A 329 35.94 -0.87 -7.69
N ALA A 330 37.12 -0.51 -8.22
CA ALA A 330 37.91 0.60 -7.69
C ALA A 330 37.15 1.94 -7.78
N GLU A 331 36.47 2.20 -8.92
CA GLU A 331 35.65 3.40 -9.09
C GLU A 331 34.40 3.37 -8.20
N LEU A 332 33.77 2.20 -8.03
CA LEU A 332 32.63 2.02 -7.14
C LEU A 332 33.01 2.33 -5.69
N ARG A 333 34.16 1.81 -5.23
CA ARG A 333 34.72 2.10 -3.90
C ARG A 333 35.01 3.57 -3.69
N ALA A 334 35.42 4.31 -4.72
CA ALA A 334 35.55 5.76 -4.62
C ALA A 334 34.16 6.44 -4.54
N ALA A 335 33.22 6.01 -5.36
CA ALA A 335 31.89 6.62 -5.46
C ALA A 335 31.04 6.47 -4.18
N VAL A 336 31.13 5.34 -3.47
CA VAL A 336 30.38 5.12 -2.21
C VAL A 336 30.88 5.98 -1.04
N LYS A 337 32.02 6.68 -1.18
CA LYS A 337 32.58 7.60 -0.18
C LYS A 337 32.11 9.04 -0.38
N GLU A 338 31.52 9.33 -1.53
CA GLU A 338 31.00 10.65 -1.86
C GLU A 338 29.56 10.83 -1.35
N ARG A 339 29.08 12.07 -1.38
CA ARG A 339 27.70 12.39 -0.99
C ARG A 339 26.72 11.72 -1.96
N THR A 340 25.75 11.00 -1.40
CA THR A 340 24.72 10.28 -2.14
C THR A 340 23.32 10.65 -1.68
N THR A 341 22.39 10.73 -2.62
CA THR A 341 20.96 10.86 -2.36
C THR A 341 20.22 10.20 -3.51
N VAL A 342 19.27 9.32 -3.19
CA VAL A 342 18.44 8.68 -4.22
C VAL A 342 17.62 9.75 -4.93
N PRO A 343 17.72 9.88 -6.28
CA PRO A 343 16.93 10.84 -7.01
C PRO A 343 15.47 10.36 -7.04
N ILE A 344 14.62 11.03 -6.27
CA ILE A 344 13.18 10.78 -6.30
C ILE A 344 12.51 11.62 -7.39
N SER A 345 11.74 10.96 -8.23
CA SER A 345 10.88 11.55 -9.26
C SER A 345 9.42 11.21 -9.02
N ARG A 346 8.53 11.99 -9.66
CA ARG A 346 7.07 11.73 -9.64
C ARG A 346 6.64 10.70 -10.69
N ASP A 347 7.58 10.10 -11.41
CA ASP A 347 7.27 9.02 -12.34
C ASP A 347 7.11 7.68 -11.59
N GLU A 348 6.34 6.76 -12.15
CA GLU A 348 6.05 5.45 -11.56
C GLU A 348 7.29 4.55 -11.43
N ASN A 349 8.41 4.90 -12.07
CA ASN A 349 9.58 4.03 -12.23
C ASN A 349 10.81 4.50 -11.43
N SER A 350 10.58 5.04 -10.22
CA SER A 350 11.64 5.65 -9.40
C SER A 350 12.70 4.65 -8.90
N LEU A 351 12.44 3.33 -8.98
CA LEU A 351 13.45 2.28 -8.81
C LEU A 351 13.11 1.03 -9.65
N PRO A 352 13.57 0.93 -10.91
CA PRO A 352 13.29 -0.21 -11.76
C PRO A 352 13.86 -1.49 -11.15
N MET A 353 13.17 -2.63 -11.27
CA MET A 353 13.62 -3.93 -10.74
C MET A 353 15.03 -4.30 -11.25
N SER A 354 15.36 -3.95 -12.49
CA SER A 354 16.71 -4.13 -13.04
C SER A 354 17.78 -3.39 -12.24
N THR A 355 17.47 -2.19 -11.73
CA THR A 355 18.41 -1.44 -10.89
C THR A 355 18.64 -2.13 -9.55
N ILE A 356 17.61 -2.76 -8.97
CA ILE A 356 17.75 -3.56 -7.75
C ILE A 356 18.70 -4.73 -7.97
N MET A 357 18.55 -5.45 -9.08
CA MET A 357 19.44 -6.56 -9.44
C MET A 357 20.89 -6.08 -9.63
N SER A 358 21.10 -4.98 -10.36
CA SER A 358 22.42 -4.38 -10.53
C SER A 358 23.11 -4.08 -9.20
N LEU A 359 22.41 -3.40 -8.28
CA LEU A 359 22.96 -3.00 -6.98
C LEU A 359 23.33 -4.22 -6.12
N ARG A 360 22.54 -5.31 -6.18
CA ARG A 360 22.86 -6.57 -5.49
C ARG A 360 24.10 -7.24 -6.06
N SER A 361 24.27 -7.26 -7.38
CA SER A 361 25.48 -7.83 -8.01
C SER A 361 26.74 -7.06 -7.60
N ALA A 362 26.68 -5.73 -7.56
CA ALA A 362 27.78 -4.90 -7.10
C ALA A 362 28.11 -5.08 -5.61
N SER A 363 27.11 -5.23 -4.75
CA SER A 363 27.28 -5.57 -3.32
C SER A 363 28.09 -6.86 -3.15
N ARG A 364 27.68 -7.92 -3.86
CA ARG A 364 28.36 -9.23 -3.82
C ARG A 364 29.80 -9.14 -4.31
N ALA A 365 30.06 -8.33 -5.32
CA ALA A 365 31.41 -8.12 -5.84
C ALA A 365 32.32 -7.41 -4.82
N LEU A 366 31.81 -6.40 -4.10
CA LEU A 366 32.55 -5.76 -3.00
C LEU A 366 32.79 -6.74 -1.85
N ALA A 367 31.78 -7.50 -1.45
CA ALA A 367 31.91 -8.49 -0.37
C ALA A 367 32.90 -9.61 -0.74
N ALA A 368 32.85 -10.10 -1.98
CA ALA A 368 33.82 -11.06 -2.54
C ALA A 368 35.25 -10.50 -2.54
N GLN A 369 35.44 -9.24 -2.93
CA GLN A 369 36.75 -8.59 -2.89
C GLN A 369 37.27 -8.46 -1.44
N GLY A 370 36.41 -8.05 -0.51
CA GLY A 370 36.78 -7.94 0.90
C GLY A 370 37.19 -9.28 1.50
N ARG A 371 36.40 -10.33 1.23
CA ARG A 371 36.70 -11.72 1.62
C ARG A 371 38.02 -12.21 1.03
N MET A 372 38.26 -11.96 -0.25
CA MET A 372 39.52 -12.34 -0.92
C MET A 372 40.74 -11.75 -0.20
N GLU A 373 40.69 -10.46 0.15
CA GLU A 373 41.79 -9.79 0.85
C GLU A 373 41.94 -10.33 2.29
N MET A 374 40.85 -10.63 3.00
CA MET A 374 40.89 -11.31 4.29
C MET A 374 41.56 -12.69 4.21
N LEU A 375 41.27 -13.46 3.17
CA LEU A 375 41.85 -14.80 2.95
C LEU A 375 43.34 -14.74 2.58
N LYS A 376 43.78 -13.69 1.87
CA LYS A 376 45.21 -13.44 1.58
C LYS A 376 46.00 -13.00 2.81
N GLY A 377 45.32 -12.64 3.91
CA GLY A 377 45.94 -12.03 5.09
C GLY A 377 46.14 -10.53 5.00
N ASN A 378 45.62 -9.87 3.97
CA ASN A 378 45.62 -8.41 3.81
C ASN A 378 44.45 -7.81 4.59
N VAL A 379 44.45 -8.01 5.92
CA VAL A 379 43.31 -7.72 6.79
C VAL A 379 42.86 -6.25 6.73
N ASP A 380 43.80 -5.31 6.69
CA ASP A 380 43.50 -3.88 6.61
C ASP A 380 42.69 -3.52 5.35
N GLU A 381 43.14 -4.00 4.20
CA GLU A 381 42.47 -3.75 2.93
C GLU A 381 41.12 -4.48 2.87
N GLY A 382 41.07 -5.73 3.37
CA GLY A 382 39.82 -6.48 3.49
C GLY A 382 38.80 -5.73 4.34
N CYS A 383 39.21 -5.19 5.49
CA CYS A 383 38.34 -4.40 6.37
C CYS A 383 37.81 -3.15 5.66
N LEU A 384 38.67 -2.41 4.97
CA LEU A 384 38.28 -1.22 4.21
C LEU A 384 37.29 -1.54 3.07
N VAL A 385 37.48 -2.64 2.35
CA VAL A 385 36.56 -3.06 1.28
C VAL A 385 35.21 -3.49 1.85
N LEU A 386 35.18 -4.19 2.98
CA LEU A 386 33.92 -4.59 3.63
C LEU A 386 33.15 -3.39 4.19
N LEU A 387 33.87 -2.39 4.73
CA LEU A 387 33.29 -1.11 5.10
C LEU A 387 32.73 -0.36 3.88
N ASP A 388 33.42 -0.39 2.73
CA ASP A 388 32.91 0.16 1.47
C ASP A 388 31.62 -0.55 1.01
N ALA A 389 31.51 -1.88 1.20
CA ALA A 389 30.28 -2.64 0.93
C ALA A 389 29.12 -2.21 1.85
N ILE A 390 29.39 -1.99 3.13
CA ILE A 390 28.41 -1.47 4.09
C ILE A 390 27.97 -0.05 3.68
N ARG A 391 28.91 0.85 3.36
CA ARG A 391 28.62 2.20 2.86
C ARG A 391 27.75 2.20 1.60
N MET A 392 27.92 1.22 0.72
CA MET A 392 27.08 1.07 -0.46
C MET A 392 25.60 0.90 -0.09
N GLY A 393 25.30 0.10 0.94
CA GLY A 393 23.93 -0.10 1.42
C GLY A 393 23.26 1.20 1.88
N PHE A 394 24.00 2.04 2.61
CA PHE A 394 23.54 3.37 3.03
C PHE A 394 23.41 4.35 1.85
N SER A 395 24.38 4.32 0.94
CA SER A 395 24.39 5.16 -0.26
C SER A 395 23.21 4.90 -1.18
N CYS A 396 22.73 3.65 -1.23
CA CYS A 396 21.62 3.27 -2.09
C CYS A 396 20.23 3.55 -1.50
N ARG A 397 20.15 3.94 -0.22
CA ARG A 397 18.88 4.21 0.49
C ARG A 397 18.68 5.66 0.92
N LYS A 398 19.74 6.46 1.05
CA LYS A 398 19.65 7.82 1.59
C LYS A 398 18.67 8.68 0.79
N GLY A 399 17.65 9.21 1.47
CA GLY A 399 16.64 10.06 0.84
C GLY A 399 15.68 9.34 -0.11
N GLY A 400 15.75 8.01 -0.24
CA GLY A 400 14.91 7.21 -1.14
C GLY A 400 13.56 6.80 -0.55
N PHE A 401 12.87 5.92 -1.27
CA PHE A 401 11.61 5.28 -0.88
C PHE A 401 11.82 4.03 -0.02
N MET A 402 10.75 3.47 0.55
CA MET A 402 10.81 2.28 1.41
C MET A 402 11.53 1.11 0.72
N VAL A 403 11.29 0.92 -0.58
CA VAL A 403 11.98 -0.10 -1.38
C VAL A 403 13.50 0.10 -1.39
N ASN A 404 13.99 1.34 -1.47
CA ASN A 404 15.42 1.64 -1.36
C ASN A 404 15.94 1.29 0.04
N GLY A 405 15.15 1.57 1.07
CA GLY A 405 15.42 1.17 2.45
C GLY A 405 15.71 -0.33 2.58
N PHE A 406 14.80 -1.17 2.08
CA PHE A 406 14.95 -2.63 2.11
C PHE A 406 16.14 -3.13 1.28
N VAL A 407 16.33 -2.58 0.07
CA VAL A 407 17.50 -2.92 -0.77
C VAL A 407 18.80 -2.56 -0.04
N GLY A 408 18.87 -1.38 0.58
CA GLY A 408 20.02 -0.95 1.36
C GLY A 408 20.29 -1.82 2.59
N ILE A 409 19.25 -2.26 3.32
CA ILE A 409 19.38 -3.22 4.42
C ILE A 409 19.99 -4.53 3.91
N ALA A 410 19.48 -5.07 2.79
CA ALA A 410 19.97 -6.32 2.23
C ALA A 410 21.44 -6.26 1.79
N ILE A 411 21.87 -5.13 1.20
CA ILE A 411 23.26 -4.89 0.80
C ILE A 411 24.17 -4.75 2.04
N THR A 412 23.72 -3.98 3.03
CA THR A 412 24.47 -3.75 4.29
C THR A 412 24.79 -5.06 5.00
N HIS A 413 23.86 -6.01 4.99
CA HIS A 413 24.00 -7.31 5.65
C HIS A 413 25.20 -8.12 5.12
N GLU A 414 25.48 -8.10 3.81
CA GLU A 414 26.58 -8.88 3.23
C GLU A 414 27.94 -8.44 3.79
N GLY A 415 28.20 -7.12 3.83
CA GLY A 415 29.44 -6.58 4.40
C GLY A 415 29.56 -6.78 5.91
N CYS A 416 28.45 -6.63 6.65
CA CYS A 416 28.44 -6.86 8.10
C CYS A 416 28.77 -8.31 8.47
N ARG A 417 28.23 -9.27 7.72
CA ARG A 417 28.46 -10.70 7.93
C ARG A 417 29.95 -11.04 7.81
N GLU A 418 30.59 -10.63 6.73
CA GLU A 418 32.03 -10.92 6.54
C GLU A 418 32.89 -10.16 7.57
N LEU A 419 32.54 -8.91 7.90
CA LEU A 419 33.29 -8.15 8.90
C LEU A 419 33.20 -8.82 10.29
N TYR A 420 32.03 -9.34 10.64
CA TYR A 420 31.84 -10.14 11.86
C TYR A 420 32.60 -11.45 11.80
N GLU A 421 32.59 -12.18 10.69
CA GLU A 421 33.31 -13.46 10.55
C GLU A 421 34.82 -13.30 10.79
N TYR A 422 35.42 -12.24 10.26
CA TYR A 422 36.87 -12.00 10.37
C TYR A 422 37.29 -11.13 11.55
N ARG A 423 36.36 -10.72 12.43
CA ARG A 423 36.59 -9.79 13.55
C ARG A 423 37.75 -10.16 14.50
N ASP A 424 38.06 -11.46 14.62
CA ASP A 424 39.19 -11.96 15.44
C ASP A 424 40.57 -11.70 14.84
N LYS A 425 40.63 -11.38 13.54
CA LYS A 425 41.89 -11.14 12.81
C LYS A 425 42.19 -9.66 12.63
N ILE A 426 41.22 -8.79 12.88
CA ILE A 426 41.33 -7.34 12.70
C ILE A 426 42.09 -6.76 13.90
N ASP A 427 43.08 -5.91 13.62
CA ASP A 427 43.85 -5.26 14.69
C ASP A 427 43.00 -4.25 15.50
N GLY A 428 43.52 -3.83 16.66
CA GLY A 428 42.78 -2.92 17.55
C GLY A 428 42.47 -1.55 16.94
N ALA A 429 43.35 -0.99 16.10
CA ALA A 429 43.18 0.33 15.52
C ALA A 429 42.18 0.31 14.35
N ALA A 430 42.22 -0.73 13.52
CA ALA A 430 41.24 -1.00 12.48
C ALA A 430 39.86 -1.31 13.07
N CYS A 431 39.79 -2.05 14.19
CA CYS A 431 38.55 -2.24 14.94
C CYS A 431 37.97 -0.91 15.44
N GLU A 432 38.79 -0.02 16.02
CA GLU A 432 38.34 1.31 16.49
C GLU A 432 37.78 2.14 15.33
N LYS A 433 38.51 2.16 14.20
CA LYS A 433 38.09 2.89 13.00
C LYS A 433 36.78 2.34 12.42
N ALA A 434 36.66 1.02 12.32
CA ALA A 434 35.45 0.38 11.84
C ALA A 434 34.26 0.62 12.79
N ALA A 435 34.46 0.54 14.10
CA ALA A 435 33.42 0.85 15.10
C ALA A 435 32.90 2.30 14.95
N SER A 436 33.81 3.27 14.83
CA SER A 436 33.48 4.68 14.63
C SER A 436 32.70 4.90 13.33
N GLU A 437 33.12 4.25 12.25
CA GLU A 437 32.46 4.37 10.96
C GLU A 437 31.04 3.77 10.94
N LEU A 438 30.87 2.56 11.49
CA LEU A 438 29.55 1.94 11.62
C LEU A 438 28.62 2.82 12.47
N TRP A 439 29.14 3.40 13.54
CA TRP A 439 28.41 4.35 14.38
C TRP A 439 27.92 5.56 13.57
N GLU A 440 28.80 6.21 12.81
CA GLU A 440 28.45 7.38 11.98
C GLU A 440 27.39 7.04 10.93
N LEU A 441 27.52 5.89 10.27
CA LEU A 441 26.55 5.44 9.28
C LEU A 441 25.16 5.24 9.90
N VAL A 442 25.08 4.53 11.03
CA VAL A 442 23.81 4.27 11.73
C VAL A 442 23.16 5.55 12.21
N GLU A 443 23.91 6.47 12.84
CA GLU A 443 23.34 7.72 13.35
C GLU A 443 22.90 8.67 12.22
N ALA A 444 23.53 8.57 11.03
CA ALA A 444 23.14 9.33 9.85
C ALA A 444 22.00 8.67 9.03
N ALA A 445 21.55 7.46 9.41
CA ALA A 445 20.51 6.73 8.69
C ALA A 445 19.16 7.45 8.71
N ASP A 446 18.38 7.30 7.64
CA ASP A 446 16.98 7.71 7.68
C ASP A 446 16.16 6.72 8.51
N SER A 447 15.25 7.24 9.33
CA SER A 447 14.32 6.40 10.10
C SER A 447 13.27 5.72 9.22
N TYR A 448 12.67 4.64 9.71
CA TYR A 448 11.51 4.00 9.08
C TYR A 448 10.41 5.03 8.77
N GLU A 449 10.12 5.94 9.71
CA GLU A 449 9.14 7.02 9.55
C GLU A 449 9.46 7.93 8.36
N ALA A 450 10.74 8.24 8.15
CA ALA A 450 11.15 9.10 7.05
C ALA A 450 10.89 8.43 5.69
N PHE A 451 11.18 7.13 5.56
CA PHE A 451 10.82 6.36 4.36
C PHE A 451 9.30 6.26 4.20
N ALA A 452 8.60 5.90 5.27
CA ALA A 452 7.15 5.72 5.29
C ALA A 452 6.40 7.00 4.89
N GLU A 453 6.88 8.19 5.27
CA GLU A 453 6.28 9.47 4.91
C GLU A 453 6.56 9.85 3.45
N ARG A 454 7.76 9.56 2.91
CA ARG A 454 8.07 9.81 1.49
C ARG A 454 7.19 8.96 0.58
N ASP A 455 7.05 7.67 0.86
CA ASP A 455 6.15 6.77 0.12
C ASP A 455 4.71 7.27 0.21
N ARG A 456 4.29 7.69 1.40
CA ARG A 456 2.94 8.25 1.63
C ARG A 456 2.69 9.47 0.75
N LEU A 457 3.61 10.42 0.71
CA LEU A 457 3.50 11.61 -0.12
C LEU A 457 3.55 11.27 -1.61
N TRP A 458 4.40 10.34 -2.01
CA TRP A 458 4.49 9.89 -3.40
C TRP A 458 3.17 9.29 -3.87
N VAL A 459 2.56 8.36 -3.12
CA VAL A 459 1.25 7.77 -3.45
C VAL A 459 0.17 8.84 -3.60
N GLN A 460 0.18 9.88 -2.77
CA GLN A 460 -0.79 10.99 -2.87
C GLN A 460 -0.61 11.87 -4.11
N LEU A 461 0.62 11.96 -4.62
CA LEU A 461 0.99 12.76 -5.79
C LEU A 461 0.82 11.98 -7.11
N THR A 462 1.13 10.69 -7.13
CA THR A 462 1.17 9.87 -8.35
C THR A 462 -0.05 8.98 -8.52
N GLY A 463 -0.60 8.43 -7.42
CA GLY A 463 -1.67 7.43 -7.47
C GLY A 463 -3.08 7.97 -7.74
N GLY A 464 -3.24 9.27 -7.95
CA GLY A 464 -4.55 9.90 -8.19
C GLY A 464 -5.57 9.62 -7.09
N TRP A 465 -6.85 9.54 -7.45
CA TRP A 465 -7.91 9.22 -6.49
C TRP A 465 -7.82 7.77 -5.96
N HIS A 466 -7.34 6.83 -6.77
CA HIS A 466 -7.27 5.41 -6.42
C HIS A 466 -6.19 5.17 -5.36
N GLY A 467 -4.98 5.67 -5.57
CA GLY A 467 -3.89 5.59 -4.59
C GLY A 467 -4.24 6.28 -3.27
N ARG A 468 -4.91 7.43 -3.31
CA ARG A 468 -5.41 8.12 -2.10
C ARG A 468 -6.47 7.30 -1.36
N LEU A 469 -7.37 6.63 -2.10
CA LEU A 469 -8.36 5.74 -1.50
C LEU A 469 -7.69 4.51 -0.86
N LEU A 470 -6.75 3.90 -1.57
CA LEU A 470 -5.99 2.74 -1.10
C LEU A 470 -5.21 3.08 0.17
N GLN A 471 -4.55 4.24 0.18
CA GLN A 471 -3.87 4.75 1.37
C GLN A 471 -4.84 4.96 2.54
N PHE A 472 -5.97 5.63 2.31
CA PHE A 472 -6.98 5.84 3.34
C PHE A 472 -7.48 4.53 3.95
N LEU A 473 -7.81 3.56 3.10
CA LEU A 473 -8.27 2.24 3.51
C LEU A 473 -7.17 1.53 4.31
N GLY A 474 -5.93 1.55 3.81
CA GLY A 474 -4.78 0.93 4.44
C GLY A 474 -4.43 1.51 5.81
N GLU A 475 -4.38 2.84 5.94
CA GLU A 475 -4.15 3.53 7.22
C GLU A 475 -5.28 3.24 8.22
N SER A 476 -6.53 3.15 7.76
CA SER A 476 -7.69 2.85 8.60
C SER A 476 -7.69 1.41 9.12
N THR A 477 -6.97 0.49 8.47
CA THR A 477 -6.94 -0.94 8.81
C THR A 477 -5.57 -1.48 9.21
N GLY A 478 -4.53 -0.62 9.23
CA GLY A 478 -3.16 -1.02 9.53
C GLY A 478 -2.47 -1.87 8.45
N THR A 479 -2.86 -1.73 7.18
CA THR A 479 -2.37 -2.57 6.06
C THR A 479 -1.68 -1.74 4.98
N ARG A 480 -0.47 -2.13 4.52
CA ARG A 480 0.28 -1.49 3.41
C ARG A 480 0.69 -2.49 2.32
N PHE A 481 1.25 -1.95 1.22
CA PHE A 481 1.48 -2.49 -0.14
C PHE A 481 2.02 -3.93 -0.24
N VAL A 482 2.86 -4.36 0.70
CA VAL A 482 3.51 -5.70 0.68
C VAL A 482 3.51 -6.35 2.06
N PHE A 483 3.54 -5.53 3.12
CA PHE A 483 3.71 -5.96 4.49
C PHE A 483 2.70 -5.26 5.41
N THR A 484 2.55 -5.78 6.62
CA THR A 484 1.96 -4.98 7.71
C THR A 484 2.95 -3.91 8.14
N VAL A 485 2.45 -2.77 8.62
CA VAL A 485 3.30 -1.66 9.12
C VAL A 485 4.32 -2.14 10.17
N ASP A 486 3.94 -3.16 10.95
CA ASP A 486 4.77 -3.72 11.99
C ASP A 486 5.94 -4.55 11.43
N GLU A 487 5.71 -5.35 10.39
CA GLU A 487 6.75 -6.17 9.75
C GLU A 487 7.84 -5.32 9.08
N GLU A 488 7.44 -4.24 8.39
CA GLU A 488 8.41 -3.34 7.74
C GLU A 488 9.30 -2.68 8.78
N ARG A 489 8.68 -2.14 9.83
CA ARG A 489 9.38 -1.48 10.94
C ARG A 489 10.36 -2.44 11.63
N GLU A 490 9.96 -3.69 11.84
CA GLU A 490 10.78 -4.72 12.47
C GLU A 490 12.10 -4.97 11.71
N GLN A 491 12.09 -4.92 10.37
CA GLN A 491 13.33 -5.05 9.59
C GLN A 491 14.31 -3.89 9.84
N PHE A 492 13.81 -2.66 9.94
CA PHE A 492 14.65 -1.49 10.25
C PHE A 492 15.19 -1.51 11.68
N LEU A 493 14.42 -2.01 12.65
CA LEU A 493 14.88 -2.16 14.03
C LEU A 493 15.95 -3.26 14.14
N THR A 494 15.75 -4.37 13.43
CA THR A 494 16.70 -5.48 13.36
C THR A 494 18.03 -5.03 12.76
N GLU A 495 18.01 -4.29 11.66
CA GLU A 495 19.24 -3.78 11.05
C GLU A 495 19.97 -2.77 11.95
N GLN A 496 19.25 -1.87 12.61
CA GLN A 496 19.85 -0.95 13.58
C GLN A 496 20.47 -1.69 14.76
N ALA A 497 19.80 -2.72 15.28
CA ALA A 497 20.33 -3.53 16.39
C ALA A 497 21.61 -4.24 15.95
N MET A 498 21.60 -4.88 14.77
CA MET A 498 22.74 -5.60 14.20
C MET A 498 23.94 -4.66 14.02
N MET A 499 23.74 -3.50 13.40
CA MET A 499 24.82 -2.54 13.16
C MET A 499 25.40 -1.99 14.47
N ARG A 500 24.55 -1.66 15.45
CA ARG A 500 25.00 -1.16 16.77
C ARG A 500 25.73 -2.23 17.57
N LEU A 501 25.25 -3.47 17.54
CA LEU A 501 25.94 -4.60 18.15
C LEU A 501 27.31 -4.82 17.51
N LEU A 502 27.41 -4.75 16.17
CA LEU A 502 28.68 -4.92 15.46
C LEU A 502 29.68 -3.79 15.79
N ALA A 503 29.20 -2.55 15.89
CA ALA A 503 30.04 -1.44 16.32
C ALA A 503 30.58 -1.64 17.75
N VAL A 504 29.75 -2.12 18.68
CA VAL A 504 30.18 -2.42 20.06
C VAL A 504 31.13 -3.61 20.11
N GLU A 505 30.89 -4.66 19.34
CA GLU A 505 31.78 -5.82 19.21
C GLU A 505 33.20 -5.40 18.77
N LEU A 506 33.30 -4.53 17.76
CA LEU A 506 34.59 -4.02 17.28
C LEU A 506 35.23 -3.07 18.31
N ALA A 507 34.44 -2.23 18.99
CA ALA A 507 34.95 -1.38 20.07
C ALA A 507 35.49 -2.19 21.27
N LEU A 508 34.80 -3.27 21.67
CA LEU A 508 35.25 -4.20 22.71
C LEU A 508 36.60 -4.83 22.34
N ARG A 509 36.78 -5.19 21.07
CA ARG A 509 38.03 -5.78 20.57
C ARG A 509 39.18 -4.80 20.58
N SER A 510 38.92 -3.57 20.18
CA SER A 510 39.90 -2.49 20.29
C SER A 510 40.30 -2.25 21.76
N TYR A 511 39.32 -2.23 22.67
CA TYR A 511 39.58 -2.15 24.12
C TYR A 511 40.44 -3.31 24.62
N SER A 512 40.10 -4.55 24.26
CA SER A 512 40.84 -5.74 24.68
C SER A 512 42.23 -5.81 24.09
N HIS A 513 42.46 -5.24 22.92
CA HIS A 513 43.79 -5.12 22.34
C HIS A 513 44.68 -4.19 23.18
N ASP A 514 44.13 -3.06 23.65
CA ASP A 514 44.84 -2.07 24.44
C ASP A 514 45.05 -2.48 25.91
N HIS A 515 44.07 -3.18 26.51
CA HIS A 515 44.05 -3.49 27.95
C HIS A 515 44.32 -4.96 28.27
N HIS A 516 44.35 -5.84 27.26
CA HIS A 516 44.48 -7.29 27.41
C HIS A 516 43.39 -7.94 28.28
N CYS A 517 42.25 -7.26 28.44
CA CYS A 517 41.05 -7.74 29.10
C CYS A 517 39.81 -7.11 28.46
N TRP A 518 38.65 -7.75 28.64
CA TRP A 518 37.37 -7.14 28.31
C TRP A 518 36.93 -6.17 29.43
N PRO A 519 36.20 -5.09 29.12
CA PRO A 519 35.70 -4.16 30.14
C PRO A 519 34.66 -4.84 31.04
N ASP A 520 34.50 -4.37 32.28
CA ASP A 520 33.45 -4.87 33.17
C ASP A 520 32.07 -4.33 32.78
N GLU A 521 32.01 -3.14 32.18
CA GLU A 521 30.79 -2.52 31.66
C GLU A 521 30.98 -1.74 30.34
N LEU A 522 29.92 -1.59 29.54
CA LEU A 522 29.98 -0.87 28.25
C LEU A 522 30.37 0.61 28.39
N ALA A 523 30.18 1.22 29.55
CA ALA A 523 30.53 2.62 29.78
C ALA A 523 32.05 2.86 29.62
N GLU A 524 32.88 1.86 29.88
CA GLU A 524 34.34 1.92 29.72
C GLU A 524 34.80 2.05 28.27
N LEU A 525 33.93 1.74 27.30
CA LEU A 525 34.21 1.97 25.89
C LEU A 525 34.14 3.46 25.51
N THR A 526 33.57 4.29 26.37
CA THR A 526 33.28 5.70 26.08
C THR A 526 34.26 6.65 26.79
N PRO A 527 34.59 7.81 26.20
CA PRO A 527 34.23 8.27 24.85
C PRO A 527 35.23 7.80 23.76
N ARG A 528 36.26 7.02 24.12
CA ARG A 528 37.39 6.73 23.24
C ARG A 528 37.01 5.82 22.06
N TYR A 529 36.50 4.63 22.34
CA TYR A 529 36.20 3.63 21.31
C TYR A 529 34.80 3.83 20.70
N LEU A 530 33.88 4.42 21.48
CA LEU A 530 32.56 4.85 21.02
C LEU A 530 32.19 6.21 21.63
N PRO A 531 31.45 7.07 20.91
CA PRO A 531 31.03 8.38 21.45
C PRO A 531 30.11 8.27 22.67
N ARG A 532 29.26 7.24 22.69
CA ARG A 532 28.35 6.89 23.80
C ARG A 532 27.93 5.42 23.68
N VAL A 533 27.39 4.85 24.75
CA VAL A 533 26.77 3.52 24.69
C VAL A 533 25.55 3.58 23.76
N PRO A 534 25.46 2.75 22.69
CA PRO A 534 24.31 2.76 21.79
C PRO A 534 23.03 2.36 22.51
N VAL A 535 21.95 3.10 22.23
CA VAL A 535 20.60 2.75 22.66
C VAL A 535 20.17 1.48 21.92
N ASP A 536 19.53 0.56 22.65
CA ASP A 536 18.91 -0.61 22.05
C ASP A 536 17.62 -0.20 21.31
N PRO A 537 17.51 -0.41 19.99
CA PRO A 537 16.33 0.00 19.22
C PRO A 537 15.04 -0.75 19.62
N TYR A 538 15.16 -1.89 20.32
CA TYR A 538 14.01 -2.66 20.83
C TYR A 538 13.61 -2.32 22.27
N ALA A 539 14.45 -1.58 23.01
CA ALA A 539 14.16 -1.24 24.40
C ALA A 539 13.12 -0.11 24.47
N ASP A 540 12.04 -0.33 25.23
CA ASP A 540 10.99 0.68 25.45
C ASP A 540 11.46 1.89 26.29
N THR A 541 12.55 1.76 27.04
CA THR A 541 13.03 2.71 28.06
C THR A 541 14.24 3.56 27.65
N MET A 542 14.58 3.63 26.35
CA MET A 542 15.83 4.27 25.87
C MET A 542 17.11 3.67 26.48
N ASP A 543 17.04 2.46 27.03
CA ASP A 543 18.19 1.81 27.61
C ASP A 543 19.21 1.41 26.53
N GLY A 544 20.47 1.27 26.93
CA GLY A 544 21.55 0.79 26.06
C GLY A 544 21.44 -0.69 25.71
N LEU A 545 22.26 -1.15 24.76
CA LEU A 545 22.50 -2.58 24.54
C LEU A 545 22.94 -3.28 25.84
N ARG A 546 22.64 -4.57 25.96
CA ARG A 546 22.92 -5.37 27.16
C ARG A 546 24.27 -6.06 27.03
N TYR A 547 25.02 -6.04 28.13
CA TYR A 547 26.35 -6.62 28.23
C TYR A 547 26.50 -7.30 29.58
N ALA A 548 27.04 -8.52 29.57
CA ALA A 548 27.38 -9.24 30.79
C ALA A 548 28.68 -10.02 30.61
N ARG A 549 29.59 -9.90 31.58
CA ARG A 549 30.79 -10.72 31.68
C ARG A 549 30.41 -12.13 32.12
N PHE A 550 30.98 -13.13 31.45
CA PHE A 550 30.83 -14.54 31.83
C PHE A 550 32.19 -15.24 31.77
N GLY A 551 32.85 -15.38 32.92
CA GLY A 551 34.20 -15.94 33.01
C GLY A 551 35.21 -15.12 32.21
N GLY A 552 35.91 -15.76 31.27
CA GLY A 552 36.86 -15.08 30.38
C GLY A 552 36.20 -14.33 29.22
N ASP A 553 34.89 -14.49 29.03
CA ASP A 553 34.15 -14.04 27.84
C ASP A 553 33.04 -13.05 28.21
N TYR A 554 32.23 -12.64 27.24
CA TYR A 554 31.07 -11.78 27.44
C TYR A 554 29.88 -12.21 26.58
N VAL A 555 28.70 -11.72 26.96
CA VAL A 555 27.49 -11.79 26.14
C VAL A 555 27.04 -10.36 25.87
N LEU A 556 26.90 -10.03 24.58
CA LEU A 556 26.42 -8.75 24.08
C LEU A 556 25.15 -8.99 23.27
N TYR A 557 24.06 -8.29 23.58
CA TYR A 557 22.76 -8.51 22.96
C TYR A 557 21.83 -7.29 23.00
N SER A 558 20.81 -7.34 22.14
CA SER A 558 19.61 -6.49 22.18
C SER A 558 18.44 -7.31 22.72
N VAL A 559 17.47 -6.68 23.39
CA VAL A 559 16.29 -7.36 23.97
C VAL A 559 15.31 -7.92 22.92
N GLY A 560 15.54 -7.67 21.63
CA GLY A 560 14.81 -8.30 20.53
C GLY A 560 13.34 -7.91 20.42
N ALA A 561 12.63 -8.52 19.46
CA ALA A 561 11.29 -8.10 19.04
C ALA A 561 10.21 -8.30 20.12
N ASN A 562 10.42 -9.21 21.08
CA ASN A 562 9.52 -9.41 22.21
C ASN A 562 9.67 -8.32 23.30
N ARG A 563 10.69 -7.45 23.16
CA ARG A 563 11.02 -6.33 24.06
C ARG A 563 11.22 -6.76 25.51
N ARG A 564 11.64 -8.00 25.71
CA ARG A 564 11.84 -8.59 27.03
C ARG A 564 13.27 -9.07 27.11
N ASP A 565 13.98 -8.62 28.14
CA ASP A 565 15.29 -9.14 28.45
C ASP A 565 15.18 -10.62 28.86
N ASP A 566 15.67 -11.49 28.00
CA ASP A 566 15.71 -12.94 28.21
C ASP A 566 17.12 -13.41 28.64
N PHE A 567 17.97 -12.48 29.10
CA PHE A 567 19.33 -12.67 29.62
C PHE A 567 20.32 -13.25 28.61
N GLY A 568 20.26 -12.76 27.37
CA GLY A 568 21.07 -13.16 26.23
C GLY A 568 20.65 -14.49 25.63
N LYS A 569 19.42 -14.97 25.84
CA LYS A 569 18.95 -16.23 25.23
C LYS A 569 18.65 -16.02 23.75
N PRO A 570 19.07 -16.94 22.87
CA PRO A 570 18.87 -16.78 21.43
C PRO A 570 17.38 -16.72 21.08
N PRO A 571 17.03 -16.04 19.99
CA PRO A 571 15.65 -15.89 19.58
C PRO A 571 15.09 -17.16 18.96
N ASP A 572 13.81 -17.47 19.23
CA ASP A 572 13.10 -18.43 18.39
C ASP A 572 12.80 -17.80 17.04
N VAL A 573 12.98 -18.59 16.00
CA VAL A 573 12.83 -18.15 14.62
C VAL A 573 11.54 -18.70 14.04
N ASP A 574 10.74 -17.81 13.46
CA ASP A 574 9.68 -18.18 12.53
C ASP A 574 10.17 -17.93 11.10
N GLU A 575 10.23 -19.00 10.31
CA GLU A 575 10.55 -18.94 8.87
C GLU A 575 9.29 -18.50 8.11
N GLY A 576 9.03 -17.20 8.16
CA GLY A 576 8.02 -16.58 7.32
C GLY A 576 8.35 -16.74 5.83
N ILE A 577 7.32 -16.61 4.99
CA ILE A 577 7.40 -16.86 3.54
C ILE A 577 8.41 -15.92 2.82
N LEU A 578 8.68 -14.74 3.39
CA LEU A 578 9.51 -13.69 2.78
C LEU A 578 10.74 -13.29 3.59
N SER A 579 10.74 -13.53 4.91
CA SER A 579 11.85 -13.16 5.80
C SER A 579 11.80 -13.94 7.10
N ARG A 580 12.98 -14.18 7.67
CA ARG A 580 13.17 -14.72 9.01
C ARG A 580 12.63 -13.72 10.04
N ARG A 581 11.73 -14.16 10.92
CA ARG A 581 11.18 -13.32 12.00
C ARG A 581 11.69 -13.83 13.34
N PHE A 582 12.24 -12.92 14.14
CA PHE A 582 12.65 -13.22 15.52
C PHE A 582 11.44 -12.97 16.42
N VAL A 583 10.78 -14.03 16.88
CA VAL A 583 9.47 -13.92 17.56
C VAL A 583 9.63 -13.77 19.08
N SER A 584 10.70 -14.33 19.63
CA SER A 584 11.04 -14.33 21.05
C SER A 584 12.56 -14.18 21.21
N GLY A 585 13.04 -14.00 22.44
CA GLY A 585 14.45 -14.03 22.79
C GLY A 585 15.24 -12.79 22.41
N ASP A 586 16.47 -12.76 22.90
CA ASP A 586 17.40 -11.65 22.74
C ASP A 586 18.19 -11.77 21.45
N PHE A 587 18.30 -10.65 20.76
CA PHE A 587 18.95 -10.55 19.47
C PHE A 587 20.47 -10.40 19.61
N ARG A 588 21.22 -11.32 18.98
CA ARG A 588 22.68 -11.44 19.04
C ARG A 588 23.25 -11.60 17.62
N LEU A 589 24.47 -11.08 17.39
CA LEU A 589 25.10 -11.09 16.05
C LEU A 589 25.31 -12.50 15.50
N ARG A 590 25.68 -13.44 16.38
CA ARG A 590 25.94 -14.83 16.02
C ARG A 590 24.73 -15.44 15.31
N GLU A 591 23.54 -15.29 15.90
CA GLU A 591 22.29 -15.83 15.36
C GLU A 591 21.81 -15.11 14.08
N CYS A 592 22.24 -13.87 13.84
CA CYS A 592 22.00 -13.17 12.57
C CYS A 592 22.77 -13.81 11.41
N PHE A 593 24.01 -14.22 11.66
CA PHE A 593 24.96 -14.54 10.60
C PHE A 593 25.20 -16.04 10.40
N GLU A 594 25.02 -16.88 11.42
CA GLU A 594 25.35 -18.33 11.35
C GLU A 594 24.28 -19.20 10.66
N SER A 595 23.08 -18.70 10.33
CA SER A 595 21.95 -19.56 9.92
C SER A 595 21.80 -19.80 8.40
N ARG A 596 22.89 -20.08 7.69
CA ARG A 596 22.83 -20.53 6.26
C ARG A 596 23.42 -21.92 6.06
N GLU A 597 23.15 -22.85 6.98
CA GLU A 597 23.31 -24.28 6.68
C GLU A 597 22.12 -24.83 5.91
#